data_AF-A0A2M6YF84-F1
#
_entry.id   AF-A0A2M6YF84-F1
#
_cell.length_a   1.000
_cell.length_b   1.000
_cell.length_c   1.000
_cell.angle_alpha   90.00
_cell.angle_beta   90.00
_cell.angle_gamma   90.00
#
_symmetry.space_group_name_H-M   'P 1'
#
loop_
_entity.id
_entity.type
_entity.pdbx_description
1 polymer ?
#
loop_
_entity_poly.entity_id
_entity_poly.type
_entity_poly.pdbx_seq_one_letter_code
_entity_poly.pdbx_strand_id
1 'polypeptide(L)'
;MNIFQSIISQAIVNGVSVETIVLLLLLPLVVSIVAAARHFIGFRGFGILIPATISVVLAATGVVNGILVFLTILAVATFARMVSRKLKLQYLPRMAVVLWFVSLGVLAMIFIFPTTISIFPILILILLAENFIEVQIEKSFREAVQLTLETLIIALIGWFILSLKALQQFALTRPEIVVLVPLVFNVILGRFTGLRLFEYWRFRRLLRR
;
A
#
# COMPACT_ATOMS: atom_id res chain seq x y z
N MET A 1 -32.75 12.41 0.42
CA MET A 1 -31.53 11.84 1.02
C MET A 1 -31.43 10.40 0.60
N ASN A 2 -30.33 10.02 -0.03
CA ASN A 2 -30.07 8.61 -0.34
C ASN A 2 -29.73 7.83 0.93
N ILE A 3 -29.97 6.51 0.95
CA ILE A 3 -29.72 5.65 2.13
C ILE A 3 -28.25 5.79 2.59
N PHE A 4 -27.30 5.80 1.65
CA PHE A 4 -25.89 5.97 1.95
C PHE A 4 -25.55 7.33 2.59
N GLN A 5 -26.17 8.42 2.12
CA GLN A 5 -25.96 9.74 2.72
C GLN A 5 -26.52 9.81 4.14
N SER A 6 -27.68 9.18 4.39
CA SER A 6 -28.24 9.10 5.73
C SER A 6 -27.32 8.35 6.70
N ILE A 7 -26.73 7.24 6.26
CA ILE A 7 -25.77 6.45 7.06
C ILE A 7 -24.52 7.28 7.36
N ILE A 8 -23.98 8.00 6.37
CA ILE A 8 -22.81 8.87 6.54
C ILE A 8 -23.12 9.99 7.54
N SER A 9 -24.26 10.68 7.39
CA SER A 9 -24.66 11.75 8.30
C SER A 9 -24.83 11.23 9.74
N GLN A 10 -25.43 10.06 9.93
CA GLN A 10 -25.53 9.42 11.24
C GLN A 10 -24.16 9.05 11.82
N ALA A 11 -23.24 8.53 11.00
CA ALA A 11 -21.89 8.21 11.44
C ALA A 11 -21.12 9.45 11.93
N ILE A 12 -21.28 10.59 11.24
CA ILE A 12 -20.67 11.86 11.64
C ILE A 12 -21.26 12.33 12.99
N VAL A 13 -22.58 12.23 13.16
CA VAL A 13 -23.25 12.57 14.44
C VAL A 13 -22.76 11.67 15.58
N ASN A 14 -22.45 10.40 15.30
CA ASN A 14 -21.89 9.46 16.27
C ASN A 14 -20.38 9.67 16.54
N GLY A 15 -19.78 10.76 16.05
CA GLY A 15 -18.40 11.14 16.34
C GLY A 15 -17.35 10.53 15.40
N VAL A 16 -17.75 9.89 14.29
CA VAL A 16 -16.79 9.42 13.28
C VAL A 16 -16.27 10.60 12.47
N SER A 17 -14.94 10.70 12.34
CA SER A 17 -14.34 11.77 11.55
C SER A 17 -14.70 11.65 10.06
N VAL A 18 -14.90 12.80 9.40
CA VAL A 18 -15.19 12.85 7.96
C VAL A 18 -14.05 12.21 7.16
N GLU A 19 -12.80 12.40 7.60
CA GLU A 19 -11.62 11.81 6.96
C GLU A 19 -11.67 10.28 6.98
N THR A 20 -12.07 9.67 8.10
CA THR A 20 -12.23 8.22 8.21
C THR A 20 -13.28 7.70 7.23
N ILE A 21 -14.41 8.40 7.09
CA ILE A 21 -15.49 8.01 6.18
C ILE A 21 -15.01 8.12 4.72
N VAL A 22 -14.33 9.21 4.37
CA VAL A 22 -13.77 9.42 3.03
C VAL A 22 -12.75 8.34 2.69
N LEU A 23 -11.84 8.01 3.61
CA LEU A 23 -10.86 6.93 3.43
C LEU A 23 -11.55 5.58 3.21
N LEU A 24 -12.59 5.25 4.00
CA LEU A 24 -13.35 4.01 3.84
C LEU A 24 -14.04 3.93 2.48
N LEU A 25 -14.61 5.03 1.99
CA LEU A 25 -15.29 5.08 0.69
C LEU A 25 -14.29 5.00 -0.48
N LEU A 26 -13.14 5.64 -0.36
CA LEU A 26 -12.13 5.69 -1.43
C LEU A 26 -11.18 4.49 -1.45
N LEU A 27 -11.07 3.73 -0.36
CA LEU A 27 -10.18 2.57 -0.28
C LEU A 27 -10.46 1.51 -1.36
N PRO A 28 -11.72 1.11 -1.66
CA PRO A 28 -12.02 0.21 -2.78
C PRO A 28 -11.52 0.72 -4.13
N LEU A 29 -11.58 2.04 -4.36
CA LEU A 29 -11.07 2.65 -5.58
C LEU A 29 -9.55 2.50 -5.67
N VAL A 30 -8.81 2.78 -4.58
CA VAL A 30 -7.36 2.60 -4.53
C VAL A 30 -6.98 1.15 -4.81
N VAL A 31 -7.62 0.19 -4.15
CA VAL A 31 -7.38 -1.24 -4.37
C VAL A 31 -7.63 -1.63 -5.83
N SER A 32 -8.66 -1.06 -6.46
CA SER A 32 -8.98 -1.28 -7.88
C SER A 32 -7.87 -0.78 -8.80
N ILE A 33 -7.31 0.39 -8.51
CA ILE A 33 -6.21 0.98 -9.29
C ILE A 33 -4.94 0.14 -9.13
N VAL A 34 -4.66 -0.32 -7.91
CA VAL A 34 -3.55 -1.24 -7.65
C VAL A 34 -3.74 -2.55 -8.43
N ALA A 35 -4.94 -3.11 -8.42
CA ALA A 35 -5.27 -4.32 -9.18
C ALA A 35 -5.12 -4.10 -10.69
N ALA A 36 -5.58 -2.95 -11.22
CA ALA A 36 -5.43 -2.58 -12.61
C ALA A 36 -3.97 -2.39 -13.02
N ALA A 37 -3.18 -1.68 -12.20
CA ALA A 37 -1.75 -1.52 -12.42
C ALA A 37 -1.05 -2.89 -12.50
N ARG A 38 -1.43 -3.83 -11.62
CA ARG A 38 -0.90 -5.19 -11.67
C ARG A 38 -1.33 -5.97 -12.92
N HIS A 39 -2.60 -5.88 -13.30
CA HIS A 39 -3.15 -6.66 -14.43
C HIS A 39 -2.70 -6.11 -15.78
N PHE A 40 -2.81 -4.81 -16.00
CA PHE A 40 -2.46 -4.19 -17.27
C PHE A 40 -0.96 -4.03 -17.44
N ILE A 41 -0.25 -3.56 -16.42
CA ILE A 41 1.18 -3.23 -16.53
C ILE A 41 2.05 -4.45 -16.19
N GLY A 42 1.51 -5.48 -15.54
CA GLY A 42 2.28 -6.66 -15.17
C GLY A 42 3.30 -6.39 -14.04
N PHE A 43 3.07 -5.34 -13.25
CA PHE A 43 3.87 -5.03 -12.07
C PHE A 43 3.96 -6.24 -11.15
N ARG A 44 5.18 -6.58 -10.72
CA ARG A 44 5.45 -7.77 -9.90
C ARG A 44 5.52 -7.44 -8.41
N GLY A 45 5.00 -6.29 -7.98
CA GLY A 45 4.98 -5.85 -6.58
C GLY A 45 4.38 -6.90 -5.63
N PHE A 46 4.49 -6.63 -4.32
CA PHE A 46 4.18 -7.53 -3.19
C PHE A 46 2.68 -7.93 -3.05
N GLY A 47 1.93 -7.98 -4.15
CA GLY A 47 0.48 -8.14 -4.14
C GLY A 47 -0.25 -6.81 -4.08
N ILE A 48 -1.57 -6.90 -3.87
CA ILE A 48 -2.46 -5.73 -3.86
C ILE A 48 -2.44 -5.05 -2.47
N LEU A 49 -2.26 -5.84 -1.42
CA LEU A 49 -2.34 -5.38 -0.03
C LEU A 49 -1.27 -4.33 0.29
N ILE A 50 0.01 -4.63 0.04
CA ILE A 50 1.13 -3.77 0.45
C ILE A 50 1.06 -2.36 -0.15
N PRO A 51 0.96 -2.17 -1.48
CA PRO A 51 0.87 -0.83 -2.05
C PRO A 51 -0.41 -0.09 -1.61
N ALA A 52 -1.55 -0.78 -1.46
CA ALA A 52 -2.78 -0.15 -0.97
C ALA A 52 -2.63 0.31 0.49
N THR A 53 -2.07 -0.52 1.36
CA THR A 53 -1.81 -0.19 2.76
C THR A 53 -0.83 0.97 2.90
N ILE A 54 0.27 0.97 2.12
CA ILE A 54 1.20 2.10 2.11
C ILE A 54 0.48 3.37 1.64
N SER A 55 -0.37 3.31 0.61
CA SER A 55 -1.16 4.48 0.15
C SER A 55 -1.98 5.11 1.27
N VAL A 56 -2.68 4.27 2.05
CA VAL A 56 -3.51 4.69 3.19
C VAL A 56 -2.65 5.27 4.30
N VAL A 57 -1.51 4.64 4.61
CA VAL A 57 -0.58 5.16 5.62
C VAL A 57 -0.02 6.52 5.20
N LEU A 58 0.40 6.68 3.94
CA LEU A 58 0.86 7.98 3.42
C LEU A 58 -0.24 9.04 3.49
N ALA A 59 -1.51 8.66 3.29
CA ALA A 59 -2.64 9.58 3.40
C ALA A 59 -2.86 10.02 4.85
N ALA A 60 -2.82 9.08 5.80
CA ALA A 60 -3.05 9.35 7.22
C ALA A 60 -1.88 10.05 7.93
N THR A 61 -0.64 9.86 7.47
CA THR A 61 0.57 10.38 8.14
C THR A 61 1.21 11.57 7.43
N GLY A 62 0.77 11.84 6.20
CA GLY A 62 1.43 12.74 5.26
C GLY A 62 2.59 12.05 4.53
N VAL A 63 2.80 12.44 3.26
CA VAL A 63 3.76 11.76 2.36
C VAL A 63 5.17 11.78 2.89
N VAL A 64 5.64 12.95 3.33
CA VAL A 64 7.04 13.12 3.75
C VAL A 64 7.35 12.21 4.94
N ASN A 65 6.49 12.29 5.96
CA ASN A 65 6.58 11.51 7.18
C ASN A 65 6.43 10.01 6.92
N GLY A 66 5.41 9.61 6.16
CA GLY A 66 5.17 8.20 5.86
C GLY A 66 6.27 7.58 5.00
N ILE A 67 6.83 8.30 4.02
CA ILE A 67 8.00 7.84 3.26
C ILE A 67 9.22 7.71 4.18
N LEU A 68 9.46 8.69 5.06
CA LEU A 68 10.60 8.67 5.97
C LEU A 68 10.55 7.44 6.91
N VAL A 69 9.39 7.16 7.50
CA VAL A 69 9.17 5.97 8.33
C VAL A 69 9.32 4.69 7.50
N PHE A 70 8.73 4.65 6.31
CA PHE A 70 8.82 3.51 5.41
C PHE A 70 10.27 3.16 5.03
N LEU A 71 11.06 4.17 4.62
CA LEU A 71 12.47 4.00 4.27
C LEU A 71 13.31 3.57 5.48
N THR A 72 13.02 4.11 6.67
CA THR A 72 13.67 3.70 7.91
C THR A 72 13.41 2.23 8.21
N ILE A 73 12.16 1.78 8.10
CA ILE A 73 11.78 0.38 8.28
C ILE A 73 12.52 -0.51 7.29
N LEU A 74 12.56 -0.14 6.00
CA LEU A 74 13.30 -0.91 5.00
C LEU A 74 14.79 -1.01 5.30
N ALA A 75 15.43 0.10 5.71
CA ALA A 75 16.85 0.13 6.03
C ALA A 75 17.16 -0.77 7.23
N VAL A 76 16.40 -0.63 8.32
CA VAL A 76 16.57 -1.40 9.55
C VAL A 76 16.23 -2.87 9.33
N ALA A 77 15.16 -3.19 8.60
CA ALA A 77 14.80 -4.56 8.27
C ALA A 77 15.90 -5.25 7.45
N THR A 78 16.43 -4.57 6.44
CA THR A 78 17.54 -5.09 5.62
C THR A 78 18.79 -5.32 6.47
N PHE A 79 19.11 -4.39 7.38
CA PHE A 79 20.22 -4.55 8.33
C PHE A 79 20.01 -5.73 9.28
N ALA A 80 18.85 -5.81 9.92
CA ALA A 80 18.48 -6.88 10.83
C ALA A 80 18.53 -8.25 10.15
N ARG A 81 18.08 -8.35 8.90
CA ARG A 81 18.20 -9.56 8.09
C ARG A 81 19.65 -9.99 7.91
N MET A 82 20.56 -9.06 7.62
CA MET A 82 21.99 -9.36 7.46
C MET A 82 22.61 -9.90 8.75
N VAL A 83 22.22 -9.34 9.90
CA VAL A 83 22.65 -9.80 11.23
C VAL A 83 22.07 -11.18 11.53
N SER A 84 20.75 -11.35 11.41
CA SER A 84 20.07 -12.61 11.74
C SER A 84 20.44 -13.77 10.82
N ARG A 85 20.92 -13.51 9.60
CA ARG A 85 21.46 -14.55 8.71
C ARG A 85 22.66 -15.28 9.32
N LYS A 86 23.46 -14.63 10.17
CA LYS A 86 24.61 -15.25 10.85
C LYS A 86 24.19 -16.22 11.96
N LEU A 87 22.99 -16.03 12.52
CA LEU A 87 22.50 -16.78 13.68
C LEU A 87 21.88 -18.14 13.33
N LYS A 88 21.79 -18.50 12.04
CA LYS A 88 21.22 -19.79 11.54
C LYS A 88 19.83 -20.14 12.14
N LEU A 89 19.03 -19.13 12.45
CA LEU A 89 17.69 -19.30 13.02
C LEU A 89 16.69 -19.85 11.99
N GLN A 90 15.68 -20.59 12.46
CA GLN A 90 14.49 -20.93 11.68
C GLN A 90 13.71 -19.68 11.27
N TYR A 91 12.83 -19.79 10.26
CA TYR A 91 12.08 -18.65 9.69
C TYR A 91 11.31 -17.86 10.75
N LEU A 92 10.45 -18.52 11.54
CA LEU A 92 9.59 -17.85 12.53
C LEU A 92 10.40 -17.07 13.59
N PRO A 93 11.41 -17.67 14.29
CA PRO A 93 12.27 -16.91 15.19
C PRO A 93 13.08 -15.80 14.51
N ARG A 94 13.50 -16.01 13.25
CA ARG A 94 14.22 -14.99 12.48
C ARG A 94 13.34 -13.76 12.26
N MET A 95 12.07 -13.96 11.91
CA MET A 95 11.13 -12.85 11.69
C MET A 95 10.86 -12.07 12.96
N ALA A 96 10.69 -12.74 14.10
CA ALA A 96 10.54 -12.08 15.39
C ALA A 96 11.75 -11.19 15.74
N VAL A 97 12.98 -11.67 15.51
CA VAL A 97 14.20 -10.88 15.72
C VAL A 97 14.24 -9.67 14.79
N VAL A 98 13.88 -9.83 13.51
CA VAL A 98 13.86 -8.70 12.58
C VAL A 98 12.82 -7.66 12.98
N LEU A 99 11.60 -8.06 13.33
CA LEU A 99 10.56 -7.13 13.81
C LEU A 99 10.98 -6.42 15.11
N TRP A 100 11.70 -7.11 15.99
CA TRP A 100 12.29 -6.49 17.18
C TRP A 100 13.28 -5.38 16.82
N PHE A 101 14.22 -5.64 15.89
CA PHE A 101 15.15 -4.62 15.40
C PHE A 101 14.42 -3.46 14.73
N VAL A 102 13.43 -3.74 13.87
CA VAL A 102 12.63 -2.72 13.18
C VAL A 102 11.92 -1.84 14.20
N SER A 103 11.33 -2.42 15.24
CA SER A 103 10.64 -1.68 16.30
C SER A 103 11.60 -0.75 17.04
N LEU A 104 12.80 -1.22 17.38
CA LEU A 104 13.84 -0.38 17.99
C LEU A 104 14.34 0.73 17.05
N GLY A 105 14.51 0.43 15.77
CA GLY A 105 14.93 1.40 14.77
C GLY A 105 13.92 2.52 14.57
N VAL A 106 12.63 2.19 14.54
CA VAL A 106 11.54 3.17 14.49
C VAL A 106 11.46 3.97 15.79
N LEU A 107 11.62 3.33 16.95
CA LEU A 107 11.66 4.03 18.24
C LEU A 107 12.81 5.06 18.29
N ALA A 108 14.01 4.66 17.85
CA ALA A 108 15.16 5.54 17.76
C ALA A 108 14.92 6.71 16.78
N MET A 109 14.27 6.43 15.65
CA MET A 109 13.88 7.46 14.69
C MET A 109 12.93 8.50 15.31
N ILE A 110 11.89 8.06 16.03
CA ILE A 110 10.91 8.96 16.68
C ILE A 110 11.61 9.82 17.74
N PHE A 111 12.58 9.26 18.46
CA PHE A 111 13.35 10.01 19.45
C PHE A 111 14.19 11.13 18.83
N ILE A 112 14.80 10.87 17.66
CA ILE A 112 15.63 11.85 16.94
C ILE A 112 14.75 12.88 16.19
N PHE A 113 13.70 12.40 15.55
CA PHE A 113 12.75 13.18 14.77
C PHE A 113 11.36 13.05 15.39
N PRO A 114 10.98 13.91 16.35
CA PRO A 114 9.67 13.83 16.99
C PRO A 114 8.58 14.07 15.95
N THR A 115 7.95 12.97 15.51
CA THR A 115 6.83 13.00 14.58
C THR A 115 5.52 12.99 15.36
N THR A 116 4.57 13.86 14.99
CA THR A 116 3.19 13.86 15.56
C THR A 116 2.30 12.76 14.95
N ILE A 117 2.91 11.71 14.40
CA ILE A 117 2.23 10.66 13.67
C ILE A 117 1.53 9.72 14.66
N SER A 118 0.29 9.35 14.35
CA SER A 118 -0.43 8.30 15.08
C SER A 118 0.35 6.97 15.06
N ILE A 119 0.39 6.27 16.19
CA ILE A 119 1.12 5.01 16.33
C ILE A 119 0.61 3.91 15.38
N PHE A 120 -0.68 3.92 15.03
CA PHE A 120 -1.32 2.85 14.27
C PHE A 120 -0.79 2.71 12.83
N PRO A 121 -0.69 3.78 12.01
CA PRO A 121 0.00 3.72 10.73
C PRO A 121 1.44 3.20 10.80
N ILE A 122 2.19 3.57 11.84
CA ILE A 122 3.56 3.11 12.04
C ILE A 122 3.59 1.60 12.29
N LEU A 123 2.75 1.10 13.19
CA LEU A 123 2.63 -0.33 13.47
C LEU A 123 2.28 -1.14 12.22
N ILE A 124 1.37 -0.63 11.38
CA ILE A 124 1.03 -1.27 10.11
C ILE A 124 2.27 -1.39 9.22
N LEU A 125 3.07 -0.33 9.05
CA LEU A 125 4.30 -0.41 8.26
C LEU A 125 5.32 -1.38 8.85
N ILE A 126 5.43 -1.45 10.19
CA ILE A 126 6.30 -2.41 10.87
C ILE A 126 5.85 -3.85 10.57
N LEU A 127 4.55 -4.13 10.60
CA LEU A 127 4.02 -5.46 10.25
C LEU A 127 4.28 -5.80 8.78
N LEU A 128 4.21 -4.82 7.89
CA LEU A 128 4.57 -5.02 6.48
C LEU A 128 6.06 -5.35 6.28
N ALA A 129 6.94 -5.02 7.24
CA ALA A 129 8.36 -5.37 7.19
C ALA A 129 8.59 -6.88 6.97
N GLU A 130 7.70 -7.73 7.47
CA GLU A 130 7.78 -9.18 7.25
C GLU A 130 7.78 -9.54 5.76
N ASN A 131 6.79 -9.03 5.03
CA ASN A 131 6.66 -9.27 3.60
C ASN A 131 7.88 -8.72 2.82
N PHE A 132 8.44 -7.58 3.24
CA PHE A 132 9.65 -7.03 2.65
C PHE A 132 10.84 -7.97 2.79
N ILE A 133 10.99 -8.59 3.95
CA ILE A 133 12.05 -9.57 4.20
C ILE A 133 11.83 -10.86 3.42
N GLU A 134 10.60 -11.33 3.32
CA GLU A 134 10.26 -12.54 2.56
C GLU A 134 10.70 -12.41 1.09
N VAL A 135 10.30 -11.34 0.40
CA VAL A 135 10.73 -11.10 -0.99
C VAL A 135 12.24 -10.89 -1.09
N GLN A 136 12.83 -10.22 -0.12
CA GLN A 136 14.27 -10.06 -0.05
C GLN A 136 15.01 -11.41 0.06
N ILE A 137 14.41 -12.42 0.68
CA ILE A 137 14.92 -13.80 0.80
C ILE A 137 14.70 -14.58 -0.49
N GLU A 138 13.53 -14.47 -1.10
CA GLU A 138 13.17 -15.22 -2.31
C GLU A 138 13.83 -14.71 -3.60
N LYS A 139 14.07 -13.40 -3.68
CA LYS A 139 14.55 -12.72 -4.88
C LYS A 139 15.99 -12.22 -4.73
N SER A 140 16.62 -11.90 -5.86
CA SER A 140 17.91 -11.23 -5.84
C SER A 140 17.79 -9.82 -5.25
N PHE A 141 18.87 -9.27 -4.69
CA PHE A 141 18.86 -7.92 -4.10
C PHE A 141 18.37 -6.86 -5.09
N ARG A 142 18.81 -6.94 -6.36
CA ARG A 142 18.38 -6.00 -7.41
C ARG A 142 16.88 -6.10 -7.69
N GLU A 143 16.35 -7.31 -7.79
CA GLU A 143 14.92 -7.52 -7.98
C GLU A 143 14.11 -7.03 -6.77
N ALA A 144 14.56 -7.31 -5.54
CA ALA A 144 13.88 -6.85 -4.34
C ALA A 144 13.79 -5.31 -4.27
N VAL A 145 14.89 -4.61 -4.58
CA VAL A 145 14.89 -3.13 -4.66
C VAL A 145 13.95 -2.64 -5.75
N GLN A 146 13.96 -3.25 -6.93
CA GLN A 146 13.05 -2.89 -8.01
C GLN A 146 11.59 -3.07 -7.59
N LEU A 147 11.24 -4.21 -6.97
CA LEU A 147 9.89 -4.48 -6.47
C LEU A 147 9.44 -3.48 -5.41
N THR A 148 10.33 -3.09 -4.50
CA THR A 148 10.04 -2.06 -3.50
C THR A 148 9.78 -0.70 -4.14
N LEU A 149 10.56 -0.31 -5.15
CA LEU A 149 10.35 0.94 -5.88
C LEU A 149 9.04 0.93 -6.67
N GLU A 150 8.75 -0.16 -7.39
CA GLU A 150 7.48 -0.34 -8.11
C GLU A 150 6.29 -0.23 -7.14
N THR A 151 6.39 -0.86 -5.97
CA THR A 151 5.36 -0.81 -4.93
C THR A 151 5.19 0.59 -4.36
N LEU A 152 6.29 1.30 -4.11
CA LEU A 152 6.25 2.69 -3.61
C LEU A 152 5.63 3.64 -4.64
N ILE A 153 5.95 3.48 -5.93
CA ILE A 153 5.36 4.29 -7.01
C ILE A 153 3.83 4.08 -7.05
N ILE A 154 3.37 2.83 -7.02
CA ILE A 154 1.93 2.52 -7.00
C ILE A 154 1.28 3.09 -5.74
N ALA A 155 1.96 3.00 -4.59
CA ALA A 155 1.45 3.56 -3.34
C ALA A 155 1.34 5.09 -3.36
N LEU A 156 2.28 5.78 -4.03
CA LEU A 156 2.23 7.23 -4.22
C LEU A 156 1.08 7.64 -5.14
N ILE A 157 0.81 6.87 -6.19
CA ILE A 157 -0.36 7.08 -7.05
C ILE A 157 -1.66 6.90 -6.23
N GLY A 158 -1.74 5.84 -5.41
CA GLY A 158 -2.87 5.62 -4.52
C GLY A 158 -3.06 6.76 -3.51
N TRP A 159 -1.98 7.20 -2.88
CA TRP A 159 -1.98 8.36 -1.98
C TRP A 159 -2.46 9.64 -2.68
N PHE A 160 -1.96 9.90 -3.89
CA PHE A 160 -2.33 11.10 -4.66
C PHE A 160 -3.84 11.13 -4.88
N ILE A 161 -4.42 9.99 -5.25
CA ILE A 161 -5.86 9.82 -5.48
C ILE A 161 -6.64 10.05 -4.19
N LEU A 162 -6.19 9.49 -3.06
CA LEU A 162 -6.80 9.74 -1.75
C LEU A 162 -6.73 11.22 -1.33
N SER A 163 -5.73 11.96 -1.79
CA SER A 163 -5.48 13.36 -1.41
C SER A 163 -6.21 14.37 -2.30
N LEU A 164 -6.84 13.94 -3.39
CA LEU A 164 -7.58 14.82 -4.29
C LEU A 164 -8.88 15.32 -3.64
N LYS A 165 -8.91 16.60 -3.24
CA LYS A 165 -10.10 17.24 -2.64
C LYS A 165 -11.37 17.06 -3.48
N ALA A 166 -11.26 17.17 -4.80
CA ALA A 166 -12.40 16.95 -5.71
C ALA A 166 -12.97 15.53 -5.59
N LEU A 167 -12.11 14.53 -5.42
CA LEU A 167 -12.52 13.14 -5.27
C LEU A 167 -13.12 12.87 -3.88
N GLN A 168 -12.55 13.49 -2.83
CA GLN A 168 -13.11 13.42 -1.47
C GLN A 168 -14.53 14.03 -1.41
N GLN A 169 -14.73 15.20 -2.04
CA GLN A 169 -16.05 15.82 -2.14
C GLN A 169 -17.02 14.98 -2.98
N PHE A 170 -16.54 14.39 -4.07
CA PHE A 170 -17.35 13.49 -4.89
C PHE A 170 -17.79 12.24 -4.11
N ALA A 171 -16.91 11.67 -3.27
CA ALA A 171 -17.23 10.53 -2.42
C ALA A 171 -18.32 10.85 -1.38
N LEU A 172 -18.32 12.06 -0.81
CA LEU A 172 -19.34 12.48 0.14
C LEU A 172 -20.68 12.80 -0.52
N THR A 173 -20.64 13.40 -1.72
CA THR A 173 -21.87 13.79 -2.44
C THR A 173 -22.54 12.61 -3.12
N ARG A 174 -21.79 11.68 -3.71
CA ARG A 174 -22.30 10.50 -4.43
C ARG A 174 -21.59 9.20 -4.00
N PRO A 175 -21.77 8.76 -2.75
CA PRO A 175 -21.11 7.57 -2.21
C PRO A 175 -21.46 6.29 -2.97
N GLU A 176 -22.69 6.17 -3.50
CA GLU A 176 -23.15 5.02 -4.29
C GLU A 176 -22.26 4.77 -5.51
N ILE A 177 -21.93 5.83 -6.24
CA ILE A 177 -21.09 5.72 -7.45
C ILE A 177 -19.68 5.30 -7.04
N VAL A 178 -19.14 5.87 -5.98
CA VAL A 178 -17.79 5.56 -5.49
C VAL A 178 -17.66 4.13 -4.98
N VAL A 179 -18.74 3.52 -4.48
CA VAL A 179 -18.72 2.11 -4.08
C VAL A 179 -18.96 1.17 -5.27
N LEU A 180 -19.92 1.50 -6.15
CA LEU A 180 -20.32 0.62 -7.25
C LEU A 180 -19.32 0.62 -8.41
N VAL A 181 -18.72 1.76 -8.75
CA VAL A 181 -17.78 1.85 -9.88
C VAL A 181 -16.56 0.96 -9.69
N PRO A 182 -15.84 0.99 -8.55
CA PRO A 182 -14.76 0.05 -8.24
C PRO A 182 -15.18 -1.41 -8.33
N LEU A 183 -16.37 -1.75 -7.84
CA LEU A 183 -16.89 -3.12 -7.87
C LEU A 183 -17.05 -3.60 -9.32
N VAL A 184 -17.80 -2.86 -10.14
CA VAL A 184 -18.02 -3.19 -11.55
C VAL A 184 -16.69 -3.24 -12.30
N PHE A 185 -15.83 -2.24 -12.07
CA PHE A 185 -14.51 -2.19 -12.68
C PHE A 185 -13.66 -3.43 -12.36
N ASN A 186 -13.61 -3.88 -11.10
CA ASN A 186 -12.88 -5.09 -10.73
C ASN A 186 -13.48 -6.36 -11.32
N VAL A 187 -14.81 -6.46 -11.42
CA VAL A 187 -15.47 -7.61 -12.06
C VAL A 187 -15.09 -7.70 -13.53
N ILE A 188 -15.10 -6.56 -14.24
CA ILE A 188 -14.68 -6.51 -15.64
C ILE A 188 -13.17 -6.82 -15.72
N LEU A 189 -12.35 -6.23 -14.85
CA LEU A 189 -10.91 -6.50 -14.76
C LEU A 189 -10.59 -7.98 -14.58
N GLY A 190 -11.30 -8.67 -13.68
CA GLY A 190 -11.11 -10.09 -13.43
C GLY A 190 -11.57 -11.00 -14.57
N ARG A 191 -12.50 -10.53 -15.41
CA ARG A 191 -12.95 -11.22 -16.63
C ARG A 191 -12.08 -10.94 -17.84
N PHE A 192 -11.23 -9.92 -17.80
CA PHE A 192 -10.31 -9.62 -18.90
C PHE A 192 -9.18 -10.67 -18.96
N THR A 193 -9.31 -11.60 -19.91
CA THR A 193 -8.29 -12.59 -20.31
C THR A 193 -7.31 -12.04 -21.37
N GLY A 194 -7.20 -10.72 -21.51
CA GLY A 194 -6.27 -10.09 -22.45
C GLY A 194 -4.80 -10.21 -22.00
N LEU A 195 -3.88 -10.23 -22.97
CA LEU A 195 -2.43 -10.18 -22.72
C LEU A 195 -2.05 -8.90 -21.96
N ARG A 196 -1.10 -9.00 -21.02
CA ARG A 196 -0.59 -7.83 -20.26
C ARG A 196 0.03 -6.81 -21.24
N LEU A 197 -0.01 -5.50 -20.98
CA LEU A 197 0.60 -4.48 -21.86
C LEU A 197 2.10 -4.74 -22.11
N PHE A 198 2.80 -5.26 -21.10
CA PHE A 198 4.19 -5.68 -21.25
C PHE A 198 4.37 -6.94 -22.12
N GLU A 199 3.37 -7.81 -22.19
CA GLU A 199 3.35 -8.94 -23.13
C GLU A 199 3.12 -8.45 -24.55
N TYR A 200 2.27 -7.44 -24.77
CA TYR A 200 2.16 -6.78 -26.08
C TYR A 200 3.49 -6.18 -26.54
N TRP A 201 4.23 -5.54 -25.64
CA TRP A 201 5.55 -4.99 -25.99
C TRP A 201 6.59 -6.09 -26.26
N ARG A 202 6.59 -7.17 -25.46
CA ARG A 202 7.50 -8.33 -25.61
C ARG A 202 7.20 -9.17 -26.85
N PHE A 203 5.92 -9.38 -27.18
CA PHE A 203 5.45 -10.19 -28.32
C PHE A 203 5.15 -9.37 -29.59
N ARG A 204 5.50 -8.08 -29.61
CA ARG A 204 5.34 -7.22 -30.79
C ARG A 204 5.96 -7.80 -32.06
N ARG A 205 7.02 -8.61 -31.93
CA ARG A 205 7.71 -9.26 -33.07
C ARG A 205 7.02 -10.51 -33.59
N LEU A 206 6.13 -11.14 -32.81
CA LEU A 206 5.40 -12.35 -33.19
C LEU A 206 3.98 -12.05 -33.70
N LEU A 207 3.41 -10.90 -33.33
CA LEU A 207 2.10 -10.41 -33.80
C LEU A 207 2.17 -9.63 -35.13
N ARG A 208 3.38 -9.42 -35.69
CA ARG A 208 3.57 -9.00 -37.08
C ARG A 208 3.80 -10.23 -37.94
N ARG A 209 2.73 -10.95 -38.27
CA ARG A 209 2.63 -11.82 -39.44
C ARG A 209 1.28 -11.61 -40.08
#